data_AF-A0AAU9VQG5-F1
#
_entry.id   AF-A0AAU9VQG5-F1
#
_cell.length_a   1.000
_cell.length_b   1.000
_cell.length_c   1.000
_cell.angle_alpha   90.00
_cell.angle_beta   90.00
_cell.angle_gamma   90.00
#
_symmetry.space_group_name_H-M   'P 1'
#
loop_
_entity.id
_entity.type
_entity.pdbx_description
1 polymer ?
#
loop_
_entity_poly.entity_id
_entity_poly.type
_entity_poly.pdbx_seq_one_letter_code
_entity_poly.pdbx_strand_id
1 'polypeptide(L)'
;MNGTKNLARDGKLRIFDDQTCSPSLVGGLRQQSIYLSTTNILLSLTAFLGNSVILVALHKESCLHPPSKLLYRCLATTDLLVGLVCQPLHATYWMSVSYEHWNLCRFAYDTFSVSAYALCSVSLLTMTAISVDRLLALLLGLRYRELVTLKSTYILVATFWVLSCFTALSYPLDHRIATWYGILFISSCLAISLVSYTKIFRTLIHHQAQVQDHVQQQPNQPNALNMAQYRKAVYSAVWVQLALVVCYVPFSIVETVIALSKTYSSHLVINWGLAIALIYYNSTLNPFIYYWRIREVRRAVKKTIRRALYF
;
A
#
# COMPACT_ATOMS: atom_id res chain seq x y z
N MET A 1 -6.72 16.02 38.64
CA MET A 1 -7.11 17.15 37.76
C MET A 1 -6.71 16.92 36.27
N ASN A 2 -6.83 15.68 35.75
CA ASN A 2 -6.48 15.32 34.35
C ASN A 2 -7.68 14.86 33.49
N GLY A 3 -8.88 14.69 34.06
CA GLY A 3 -10.06 14.16 33.34
C GLY A 3 -10.73 15.15 32.38
N THR A 4 -10.73 16.45 32.71
CA THR A 4 -11.42 17.48 31.91
C THR A 4 -10.68 17.86 30.62
N LYS A 5 -9.36 17.68 30.56
CA LYS A 5 -8.57 17.92 29.34
C LYS A 5 -8.76 16.82 28.29
N ASN A 6 -9.04 15.59 28.71
CA ASN A 6 -9.33 14.48 27.80
C ASN A 6 -10.77 14.59 27.25
N LEU A 7 -11.77 14.89 28.09
CA LEU A 7 -13.15 15.10 27.63
C LEU A 7 -13.28 16.25 26.62
N ALA A 8 -12.61 17.38 26.87
CA ALA A 8 -12.62 18.54 25.96
C ALA A 8 -11.82 18.30 24.66
N ARG A 9 -11.02 17.23 24.59
CA ARG A 9 -10.20 16.86 23.43
C ARG A 9 -10.86 15.72 22.64
N ASP A 10 -11.55 14.80 23.31
CA ASP A 10 -12.40 13.77 22.71
C ASP A 10 -13.62 14.38 22.01
N GLY A 11 -14.22 15.41 22.61
CA GLY A 11 -15.27 16.19 21.96
C GLY A 11 -14.84 16.90 20.67
N LYS A 12 -13.54 17.06 20.41
CA LYS A 12 -13.01 17.86 19.28
C LYS A 12 -12.57 17.06 18.06
N LEU A 13 -12.14 15.81 18.24
CA LEU A 13 -11.95 14.92 17.09
C LEU A 13 -13.31 14.50 16.50
N ARG A 14 -14.31 14.30 17.36
CA ARG A 14 -15.72 14.19 16.95
C ARG A 14 -16.22 15.38 16.13
N ILE A 15 -15.70 16.60 16.37
CA ILE A 15 -16.04 17.78 15.56
C ILE A 15 -15.50 17.65 14.13
N PHE A 16 -14.33 17.04 13.90
CA PHE A 16 -13.83 16.83 12.53
C PHE A 16 -14.70 15.81 11.77
N ASP A 17 -15.04 14.68 12.41
CA ASP A 17 -15.92 13.65 11.86
C ASP A 17 -17.38 14.14 11.66
N ASP A 18 -17.90 14.95 12.58
CA ASP A 18 -19.23 15.55 12.43
C ASP A 18 -19.25 16.66 11.36
N GLN A 19 -18.11 17.28 11.07
CA GLN A 19 -17.97 18.34 10.06
C GLN A 19 -17.61 17.83 8.66
N THR A 20 -17.09 16.61 8.50
CA THR A 20 -16.78 16.01 7.18
C THR A 20 -18.02 15.78 6.32
N CYS A 21 -19.19 15.56 6.94
CA CYS A 21 -20.48 15.48 6.28
C CYS A 21 -21.41 16.61 6.75
N SER A 22 -21.00 17.88 6.54
CA SER A 22 -21.78 19.07 6.93
C SER A 22 -21.97 20.10 5.81
N PRO A 23 -23.04 20.93 5.86
CA PRO A 23 -23.31 21.98 4.87
C PRO A 23 -22.18 23.01 4.73
N SER A 24 -21.34 23.17 5.77
CA SER A 24 -20.19 24.08 5.75
C SER A 24 -19.13 23.72 4.70
N LEU A 25 -19.19 22.49 4.16
CA LEU A 25 -18.28 21.97 3.15
C LEU A 25 -18.68 22.35 1.70
N VAL A 26 -19.95 22.65 1.44
CA VAL A 26 -20.51 22.62 0.07
C VAL A 26 -20.04 23.79 -0.81
N GLY A 27 -19.93 24.99 -0.23
CA GLY A 27 -19.79 26.23 -1.01
C GLY A 27 -18.44 26.44 -1.70
N GLY A 28 -17.34 25.93 -1.12
CA GLY A 28 -15.98 26.11 -1.66
C GLY A 28 -15.31 24.86 -2.23
N LEU A 29 -15.82 23.67 -1.87
CA LEU A 29 -15.12 22.39 -2.12
C LEU A 29 -15.74 21.57 -3.25
N ARG A 30 -16.92 21.96 -3.77
CA ARG A 30 -17.68 21.17 -4.76
C ARG A 30 -16.85 20.72 -5.97
N GLN A 31 -16.04 21.63 -6.55
CA GLN A 31 -15.20 21.30 -7.70
C GLN A 31 -14.11 20.27 -7.34
N GLN A 32 -13.50 20.39 -6.16
CA GLN A 32 -12.47 19.47 -5.69
C GLN A 32 -13.06 18.10 -5.36
N SER A 33 -14.25 18.07 -4.75
CA SER A 33 -15.00 16.84 -4.48
C SER A 33 -15.34 16.08 -5.76
N ILE A 34 -15.80 16.77 -6.81
CA ILE A 34 -16.07 16.16 -8.12
C ILE A 34 -14.78 15.58 -8.70
N TYR A 35 -13.68 16.35 -8.72
CA TYR A 35 -12.38 15.88 -9.22
C TYR A 35 -11.87 14.65 -8.47
N LEU A 36 -11.95 14.66 -7.14
CA LEU A 36 -11.55 13.54 -6.28
C LEU A 36 -12.42 12.31 -6.58
N SER A 37 -13.73 12.47 -6.71
CA SER A 37 -14.63 11.37 -7.05
C SER A 37 -14.30 10.75 -8.41
N THR A 38 -14.18 11.57 -9.46
CA THR A 38 -13.81 11.10 -10.79
C THR A 38 -12.47 10.36 -10.78
N THR A 39 -11.47 10.90 -10.08
CA THR A 39 -10.16 10.26 -9.94
C THR A 39 -10.29 8.89 -9.27
N ASN A 40 -11.02 8.77 -8.17
CA ASN A 40 -11.21 7.49 -7.47
C ASN A 40 -11.95 6.45 -8.33
N ILE A 41 -12.91 6.86 -9.16
CA ILE A 41 -13.60 5.95 -10.10
C ILE A 41 -12.62 5.39 -11.14
N LEU A 42 -11.75 6.24 -11.72
CA LEU A 42 -10.74 5.79 -12.68
C LEU A 42 -9.71 4.86 -12.04
N LEU A 43 -9.27 5.19 -10.81
CA LEU A 43 -8.36 4.34 -10.05
C LEU A 43 -9.01 3.00 -9.70
N SER A 44 -10.31 2.97 -9.39
CA SER A 44 -11.11 1.77 -9.10
C SER A 44 -11.07 0.78 -10.24
N LEU A 45 -11.41 1.23 -11.44
CA LEU A 45 -11.37 0.38 -12.64
C LEU A 45 -9.96 -0.17 -12.87
N THR A 46 -8.94 0.68 -12.76
CA THR A 46 -7.56 0.29 -13.05
C THR A 46 -7.01 -0.67 -11.98
N ALA A 47 -7.29 -0.42 -10.70
CA ALA A 47 -6.88 -1.29 -9.59
C ALA A 47 -7.57 -2.65 -9.67
N PHE A 48 -8.89 -2.66 -9.90
CA PHE A 48 -9.64 -3.91 -10.04
C PHE A 48 -9.17 -4.75 -11.23
N LEU A 49 -9.13 -4.17 -12.44
CA LEU A 49 -8.74 -4.89 -13.64
C LEU A 49 -7.26 -5.31 -13.62
N GLY A 50 -6.37 -4.38 -13.25
CA GLY A 50 -4.94 -4.63 -13.19
C GLY A 50 -4.59 -5.75 -12.22
N ASN A 51 -5.12 -5.71 -11.00
CA ASN A 51 -4.84 -6.74 -10.00
C ASN A 51 -5.54 -8.08 -10.31
N SER A 52 -6.70 -8.08 -10.97
CA SER A 52 -7.33 -9.30 -11.49
C SER A 52 -6.42 -10.02 -12.49
N VAL A 53 -5.84 -9.29 -13.44
CA VAL A 53 -4.88 -9.85 -14.41
C VAL A 53 -3.65 -10.41 -13.71
N ILE A 54 -3.12 -9.72 -12.70
CA ILE A 54 -1.99 -10.19 -11.91
C ILE A 54 -2.33 -11.47 -11.14
N LEU A 55 -3.50 -11.55 -10.51
CA LEU A 55 -3.94 -12.76 -9.81
C LEU A 55 -4.04 -13.95 -10.75
N VAL A 56 -4.63 -13.78 -11.94
CA VAL A 56 -4.70 -14.83 -12.96
C VAL A 56 -3.31 -15.24 -13.45
N ALA A 57 -2.42 -14.27 -13.68
CA ALA A 57 -1.04 -14.54 -14.10
C ALA A 57 -0.26 -15.31 -13.03
N LEU A 58 -0.34 -14.89 -11.77
CA LEU A 58 0.22 -15.59 -10.62
C LEU A 58 -0.47 -16.93 -10.38
N HIS A 59 -1.72 -17.13 -10.78
CA HIS A 59 -2.35 -18.44 -10.70
C HIS A 59 -1.58 -19.47 -11.53
N LYS A 60 -1.29 -19.09 -12.79
CA LYS A 60 -0.69 -19.95 -13.82
C LYS A 60 0.84 -20.09 -13.72
N GLU A 61 1.52 -19.19 -13.03
CA GLU A 61 3.00 -19.17 -12.97
C GLU A 61 3.54 -20.21 -11.99
N SER A 62 4.38 -21.15 -12.42
CA SER A 62 4.98 -22.19 -11.57
C SER A 62 6.45 -21.94 -11.19
N CYS A 63 7.15 -21.03 -11.87
CA CYS A 63 8.58 -20.82 -11.66
C CYS A 63 8.91 -19.97 -10.43
N LEU A 64 7.92 -19.25 -9.90
CA LEU A 64 8.12 -18.33 -8.79
C LEU A 64 8.15 -19.09 -7.45
N HIS A 65 9.08 -18.72 -6.56
CA HIS A 65 9.20 -19.31 -5.23
C HIS A 65 7.83 -19.27 -4.50
N PRO A 66 7.27 -20.41 -4.03
CA PRO A 66 5.89 -20.47 -3.55
C PRO A 66 5.56 -19.49 -2.40
N PRO A 67 6.44 -19.29 -1.40
CA PRO A 67 6.30 -18.24 -0.38
C PRO A 67 6.16 -16.81 -0.94
N SER A 68 7.12 -16.34 -1.74
CA SER A 68 7.06 -14.98 -2.31
C SER A 68 5.84 -14.82 -3.23
N LYS A 69 5.46 -15.88 -3.94
CA LYS A 69 4.25 -15.91 -4.77
C LYS A 69 2.98 -15.72 -3.94
N LEU A 70 2.92 -16.30 -2.75
CA LEU A 70 1.79 -16.11 -1.83
C LEU A 70 1.69 -14.65 -1.37
N LEU A 71 2.82 -14.01 -1.04
CA LEU A 71 2.84 -12.58 -0.69
C LEU A 71 2.34 -11.69 -1.84
N TYR A 72 2.78 -11.95 -3.07
CA TYR A 72 2.29 -11.19 -4.24
C TYR A 72 0.80 -11.41 -4.52
N ARG A 73 0.30 -12.64 -4.31
CA ARG A 73 -1.14 -12.90 -4.40
C ARG A 73 -1.91 -12.16 -3.31
N CYS A 74 -1.42 -12.15 -2.07
CA CYS A 74 -2.05 -11.41 -0.99
C CYS A 74 -2.15 -9.92 -1.32
N LEU A 75 -1.05 -9.31 -1.81
CA LEU A 75 -1.02 -7.90 -2.18
C LEU A 75 -1.97 -7.60 -3.35
N ALA A 76 -1.97 -8.43 -4.40
CA ALA A 76 -2.91 -8.27 -5.51
C ALA A 76 -4.38 -8.46 -5.08
N THR A 77 -4.67 -9.37 -4.14
CA THR A 77 -6.02 -9.54 -3.58
C THR A 77 -6.45 -8.30 -2.79
N THR A 78 -5.59 -7.75 -1.93
CA THR A 78 -5.93 -6.53 -1.18
C THR A 78 -6.15 -5.35 -2.11
N ASP A 79 -5.31 -5.17 -3.12
CA ASP A 79 -5.43 -4.07 -4.07
C ASP A 79 -6.66 -4.19 -4.98
N LEU A 80 -7.03 -5.42 -5.36
CA LEU A 80 -8.29 -5.69 -6.06
C LEU A 80 -9.48 -5.30 -5.20
N LEU A 81 -9.48 -5.66 -3.92
CA LEU A 81 -10.56 -5.32 -2.98
C LEU A 81 -10.62 -3.82 -2.70
N VAL A 82 -9.47 -3.12 -2.65
CA VAL A 82 -9.43 -1.65 -2.59
C VAL A 82 -10.11 -1.03 -3.81
N GLY A 83 -9.81 -1.56 -5.01
CA GLY A 83 -10.46 -1.13 -6.24
C GLY A 83 -11.95 -1.44 -6.30
N LEU A 84 -12.39 -2.54 -5.70
CA LEU A 84 -13.79 -2.99 -5.72
C LEU A 84 -14.66 -2.31 -4.65
N VAL A 85 -14.10 -2.02 -3.48
CA VAL A 85 -14.86 -1.57 -2.29
C VAL A 85 -14.45 -0.17 -1.87
N CYS A 86 -13.18 0.04 -1.51
CA CYS A 86 -12.73 1.29 -0.88
C CYS A 86 -12.82 2.50 -1.82
N GLN A 87 -12.28 2.38 -3.04
CA GLN A 87 -12.28 3.49 -4.00
C GLN A 87 -13.71 3.91 -4.43
N PRO A 88 -14.65 2.98 -4.73
CA PRO A 88 -16.05 3.34 -4.97
C PRO A 88 -16.75 3.99 -3.78
N LEU A 89 -16.53 3.50 -2.55
CA LEU A 89 -17.11 4.13 -1.35
C LEU A 89 -16.54 5.53 -1.12
N HIS A 90 -15.24 5.74 -1.36
CA HIS A 90 -14.61 7.06 -1.26
C HIS A 90 -15.13 8.01 -2.35
N ALA A 91 -15.34 7.53 -3.57
CA ALA A 91 -16.00 8.30 -4.62
C ALA A 91 -17.44 8.67 -4.24
N THR A 92 -18.18 7.75 -3.61
CA THR A 92 -19.54 7.95 -3.12
C THR A 92 -19.59 8.98 -2.00
N TYR A 93 -18.63 8.98 -1.08
CA TYR A 93 -18.47 10.00 -0.06
C TYR A 93 -18.35 11.40 -0.69
N TRP A 94 -17.40 11.60 -1.62
CA TRP A 94 -17.22 12.91 -2.28
C TRP A 94 -18.41 13.35 -3.13
N MET A 95 -19.12 12.41 -3.79
CA MET A 95 -20.37 12.72 -4.48
C MET A 95 -21.45 13.14 -3.49
N SER A 96 -21.62 12.41 -2.39
CA SER A 96 -22.63 12.69 -1.38
C SER A 96 -22.43 14.05 -0.73
N VAL A 97 -21.18 14.45 -0.49
CA VAL A 97 -20.81 15.81 -0.08
C VAL A 97 -21.25 16.85 -1.13
N SER A 98 -20.99 16.57 -2.41
CA SER A 98 -21.24 17.53 -3.50
C SER A 98 -22.72 17.73 -3.82
N TYR A 99 -23.53 16.70 -3.60
CA TYR A 99 -24.98 16.70 -3.81
C TYR A 99 -25.77 16.81 -2.50
N GLU A 100 -25.10 17.09 -1.38
CA GLU A 100 -25.73 17.34 -0.08
C GLU A 100 -26.56 16.16 0.47
N HIS A 101 -26.17 14.93 0.14
CA HIS A 101 -26.79 13.69 0.63
C HIS A 101 -26.12 13.22 1.93
N TRP A 102 -26.44 13.88 3.05
CA TRP A 102 -25.72 13.69 4.33
C TRP A 102 -25.78 12.27 4.91
N ASN A 103 -26.92 11.57 4.78
CA ASN A 103 -27.05 10.19 5.27
C ASN A 103 -26.15 9.23 4.48
N LEU A 104 -26.11 9.39 3.16
CA LEU A 104 -25.23 8.61 2.29
C LEU A 104 -23.76 8.98 2.52
N CYS A 105 -23.47 10.26 2.79
CA CYS A 105 -22.13 10.73 3.15
C CYS A 105 -21.59 10.02 4.40
N ARG A 106 -22.37 9.99 5.49
CA ARG A 106 -21.97 9.32 6.75
C ARG A 106 -21.78 7.83 6.56
N PHE A 107 -22.74 7.17 5.92
CA PHE A 107 -22.64 5.74 5.61
C PHE A 107 -21.41 5.40 4.77
N ALA A 108 -21.17 6.17 3.70
CA ALA A 108 -19.99 6.00 2.87
C ALA A 108 -18.70 6.26 3.66
N TYR A 109 -18.69 7.28 4.53
CA TYR A 109 -17.55 7.63 5.38
C TYR A 109 -17.15 6.51 6.32
N ASP A 110 -18.10 6.02 7.12
CA ASP A 110 -17.84 4.97 8.10
C ASP A 110 -17.40 3.67 7.41
N THR A 111 -18.09 3.31 6.32
CA THR A 111 -17.83 2.07 5.59
C THR A 111 -16.48 2.12 4.86
N PHE A 112 -16.16 3.24 4.18
CA PHE A 112 -14.85 3.35 3.54
C PHE A 112 -13.74 3.38 4.60
N SER A 113 -13.95 4.06 5.74
CA SER A 113 -12.93 4.17 6.79
C SER A 113 -12.53 2.80 7.34
N VAL A 114 -13.52 1.98 7.75
CA VAL A 114 -13.27 0.63 8.27
C VAL A 114 -12.64 -0.27 7.20
N SER A 115 -13.19 -0.28 5.98
CA SER A 115 -12.65 -1.12 4.90
C SER A 115 -11.25 -0.71 4.47
N ALA A 116 -10.98 0.59 4.38
CA ALA A 116 -9.66 1.13 4.04
C ALA A 116 -8.65 0.81 5.14
N TYR A 117 -9.01 0.96 6.41
CA TYR A 117 -8.13 0.64 7.53
C TYR A 117 -7.72 -0.83 7.51
N ALA A 118 -8.66 -1.74 7.26
CA ALA A 118 -8.36 -3.16 7.13
C ALA A 118 -7.46 -3.46 5.92
N LEU A 119 -7.89 -3.08 4.71
CA LEU A 119 -7.22 -3.49 3.48
C LEU A 119 -5.87 -2.79 3.28
N CYS A 120 -5.74 -1.51 3.64
CA CYS A 120 -4.47 -0.79 3.55
C CYS A 120 -3.46 -1.31 4.57
N SER A 121 -3.91 -1.74 5.76
CA SER A 121 -3.03 -2.36 6.77
C SER A 121 -2.50 -3.71 6.30
N VAL A 122 -3.34 -4.59 5.74
CA VAL A 122 -2.88 -5.85 5.15
C VAL A 122 -1.92 -5.58 4.00
N SER A 123 -2.23 -4.63 3.11
CA SER A 123 -1.38 -4.25 1.99
C SER A 123 0.00 -3.77 2.46
N LEU A 124 0.05 -2.86 3.45
CA LEU A 124 1.29 -2.32 3.99
C LEU A 124 2.14 -3.39 4.70
N LEU A 125 1.53 -4.27 5.50
CA LEU A 125 2.21 -5.41 6.11
C LEU A 125 2.79 -6.35 5.06
N THR A 126 2.01 -6.62 4.00
CA THR A 126 2.43 -7.48 2.90
C THR A 126 3.61 -6.85 2.13
N MET A 127 3.57 -5.55 1.85
CA MET A 127 4.69 -4.83 1.22
C MET A 127 5.95 -4.83 2.10
N THR A 128 5.78 -4.67 3.40
CA THR A 128 6.88 -4.75 4.38
C THR A 128 7.47 -6.16 4.41
N ALA A 129 6.62 -7.19 4.45
CA ALA A 129 7.03 -8.59 4.40
C ALA A 129 7.74 -8.93 3.09
N ILE A 130 7.30 -8.40 1.94
CA ILE A 130 8.00 -8.54 0.66
C ILE A 130 9.40 -7.90 0.74
N SER A 131 9.54 -6.75 1.40
CA SER A 131 10.83 -6.08 1.55
C SER A 131 11.81 -6.91 2.40
N VAL A 132 11.31 -7.52 3.48
CA VAL A 132 12.07 -8.45 4.33
C VAL A 132 12.37 -9.76 3.59
N ASP A 133 11.41 -10.35 2.89
CA ASP A 133 11.59 -11.56 2.07
C ASP A 133 12.70 -11.38 1.03
N ARG A 134 12.74 -10.21 0.39
CA ARG A 134 13.79 -9.86 -0.59
C ARG A 134 15.16 -9.71 0.06
N LEU A 135 15.22 -9.13 1.26
CA LEU A 135 16.46 -9.06 2.02
C LEU A 135 16.95 -10.46 2.41
N LEU A 136 16.06 -11.33 2.91
CA LEU A 136 16.40 -12.69 3.28
C LEU A 136 16.89 -13.50 2.08
N ALA A 137 16.20 -13.40 0.93
CA ALA A 137 16.61 -14.06 -0.30
C ALA A 137 18.00 -13.63 -0.77
N LEU A 138 18.37 -12.35 -0.58
CA LEU A 138 19.69 -11.83 -0.91
C LEU A 138 20.77 -12.32 0.08
N LEU A 139 20.50 -12.26 1.38
CA LEU A 139 21.50 -12.58 2.41
C LEU A 139 21.74 -14.07 2.58
N LEU A 140 20.70 -14.90 2.44
CA LEU A 140 20.76 -16.33 2.74
C LEU A 140 21.00 -17.20 1.50
N GLY A 141 20.85 -16.64 0.29
CA GLY A 141 21.13 -17.33 -0.98
C GLY A 141 20.41 -18.67 -1.10
N LEU A 142 21.16 -19.78 -1.13
CA LEU A 142 20.60 -21.14 -1.26
C LEU A 142 19.82 -21.59 0.00
N ARG A 143 20.24 -21.17 1.20
CA ARG A 143 19.58 -21.51 2.48
C ARG A 143 18.22 -20.84 2.64
N TYR A 144 17.93 -19.80 1.85
CA TYR A 144 16.64 -19.12 1.88
C TYR A 144 15.46 -20.08 1.67
N ARG A 145 15.60 -21.08 0.78
CA ARG A 145 14.56 -22.06 0.48
C ARG A 145 14.26 -23.01 1.64
N GLU A 146 15.23 -23.24 2.51
CA GLU A 146 15.08 -24.10 3.70
C GLU A 146 14.40 -23.34 4.84
N LEU A 147 14.70 -22.04 4.97
CA LEU A 147 14.19 -21.21 6.07
C LEU A 147 12.78 -20.67 5.80
N VAL A 148 12.53 -20.16 4.60
CA VAL A 148 11.25 -19.54 4.26
C VAL A 148 10.34 -20.57 3.60
N THR A 149 9.43 -21.13 4.39
CA THR A 149 8.49 -22.16 3.93
C THR A 149 7.11 -21.58 3.61
N LEU A 150 6.35 -22.30 2.77
CA LEU A 150 4.99 -21.90 2.39
C LEU A 150 4.05 -21.87 3.60
N LYS A 151 4.19 -22.84 4.52
CA LYS A 151 3.36 -22.94 5.73
C LYS A 151 3.56 -21.74 6.65
N SER A 152 4.81 -21.35 6.93
CA SER A 152 5.10 -20.18 7.76
C SER A 152 4.58 -18.88 7.12
N THR A 153 4.67 -18.78 5.79
CA THR A 153 4.18 -17.61 5.05
C THR A 153 2.64 -17.53 5.06
N TYR A 154 1.95 -18.68 5.00
CA TYR A 154 0.50 -18.71 5.12
C TYR A 154 0.03 -18.25 6.50
N ILE A 155 0.68 -18.72 7.57
CA ILE A 155 0.41 -18.27 8.94
C ILE A 155 0.64 -16.75 9.05
N LEU A 156 1.75 -16.24 8.51
CA LEU A 156 2.04 -14.80 8.49
C LEU A 156 0.96 -13.97 7.77
N VAL A 157 0.49 -14.43 6.61
CA VAL A 157 -0.58 -13.72 5.87
C VAL A 157 -1.88 -13.78 6.68
N ALA A 158 -2.23 -14.93 7.26
CA ALA A 158 -3.42 -15.06 8.08
C ALA A 158 -3.40 -14.12 9.28
N THR A 159 -2.25 -13.96 9.95
CA THR A 159 -2.11 -13.00 11.06
C THR A 159 -2.26 -11.56 10.59
N PHE A 160 -1.77 -11.20 9.40
CA PHE A 160 -1.97 -9.86 8.83
C PHE A 160 -3.46 -9.55 8.65
N TRP A 161 -4.23 -10.47 8.09
CA TRP A 161 -5.68 -10.31 7.92
C TRP A 161 -6.40 -10.18 9.26
N VAL A 162 -6.15 -11.10 10.20
CA VAL A 162 -6.81 -11.09 11.51
C VAL A 162 -6.51 -9.80 12.28
N LEU A 163 -5.25 -9.40 12.35
CA LEU A 163 -4.84 -8.18 13.07
C LEU A 163 -5.43 -6.92 12.41
N SER A 164 -5.43 -6.85 11.08
CA SER A 164 -5.96 -5.70 10.35
C SER A 164 -7.48 -5.58 10.47
N CYS A 165 -8.20 -6.70 10.39
CA CYS A 165 -9.65 -6.70 10.62
C CYS A 165 -9.99 -6.34 12.06
N PHE A 166 -9.26 -6.87 13.04
CA PHE A 166 -9.47 -6.55 14.44
C PHE A 166 -9.26 -5.05 14.73
N THR A 167 -8.18 -4.48 14.23
CA THR A 167 -7.87 -3.05 14.40
C THR A 167 -8.82 -2.14 13.62
N ALA A 168 -9.32 -2.57 12.46
CA ALA A 168 -10.35 -1.84 11.72
C ALA A 168 -11.72 -1.86 12.43
N LEU A 169 -12.08 -2.95 13.09
CA LEU A 169 -13.32 -3.05 13.87
C LEU A 169 -13.26 -2.26 15.18
N SER A 170 -12.07 -2.07 15.75
CA SER A 170 -11.90 -1.22 16.94
C SER A 170 -11.82 0.27 16.62
N TYR A 171 -11.61 0.64 15.35
CA TYR A 171 -11.53 2.03 14.89
C TYR A 171 -12.73 2.90 15.31
N PRO A 172 -14.00 2.45 15.20
CA PRO A 172 -15.15 3.26 15.60
C PRO A 172 -15.30 3.43 17.12
N LEU A 173 -14.68 2.57 17.93
CA LEU A 173 -14.81 2.61 19.39
C LEU A 173 -14.01 3.76 19.99
N ASP A 174 -12.79 3.97 19.52
CA ASP A 174 -11.94 5.10 19.90
C ASP A 174 -11.04 5.51 18.73
N HIS A 175 -11.54 6.46 17.94
CA HIS A 175 -10.84 6.99 16.78
C HIS A 175 -9.48 7.62 17.14
N ARG A 176 -9.29 8.13 18.37
CA ARG A 176 -8.03 8.75 18.80
C ARG A 176 -6.95 7.71 18.99
N ILE A 177 -7.27 6.65 19.72
CA ILE A 177 -6.35 5.52 19.93
C ILE A 177 -6.03 4.88 18.58
N ALA A 178 -7.05 4.68 17.73
CA ALA A 178 -6.86 4.11 16.41
C ALA A 178 -5.93 4.97 15.53
N THR A 179 -6.11 6.29 15.52
CA THR A 179 -5.26 7.21 14.74
C THR A 179 -3.79 7.15 15.17
N TRP A 180 -3.51 7.23 16.48
CA TRP A 180 -2.13 7.15 16.98
C TRP A 180 -1.51 5.78 16.73
N TYR A 181 -2.28 4.71 16.91
CA TYR A 181 -1.85 3.36 16.58
C TYR A 181 -1.50 3.26 15.09
N GLY A 182 -2.35 3.79 14.20
CA GLY A 182 -2.13 3.83 12.76
C GLY A 182 -0.85 4.58 12.38
N ILE A 183 -0.59 5.75 12.96
CA ILE A 183 0.63 6.54 12.71
C ILE A 183 1.88 5.75 13.13
N LEU A 184 1.89 5.17 14.33
CA LEU A 184 3.02 4.36 14.83
C LEU A 184 3.23 3.12 13.97
N PHE A 185 2.13 2.46 13.59
CA PHE A 185 2.13 1.27 12.77
C PHE A 185 2.71 1.55 11.38
N ILE A 186 2.22 2.59 10.68
CA ILE A 186 2.73 2.99 9.37
C ILE A 186 4.22 3.35 9.46
N SER A 187 4.59 4.13 10.48
CA SER A 187 5.98 4.54 10.71
C SER A 187 6.91 3.33 10.90
N SER A 188 6.49 2.33 11.68
CA SER A 188 7.27 1.10 11.88
C SER A 188 7.42 0.29 10.59
N CYS A 189 6.36 0.16 9.78
CA CYS A 189 6.41 -0.52 8.49
C CYS A 189 7.36 0.19 7.51
N LEU A 190 7.29 1.52 7.45
CA LEU A 190 8.19 2.33 6.62
C LEU A 190 9.64 2.21 7.08
N ALA A 191 9.90 2.22 8.40
CA ALA A 191 11.23 2.04 8.96
C ALA A 191 11.81 0.65 8.65
N ILE A 192 11.04 -0.42 8.85
CA ILE A 192 11.45 -1.80 8.53
C ILE A 192 11.77 -1.92 7.03
N SER A 193 10.91 -1.36 6.17
CA SER A 193 11.12 -1.37 4.72
C SER A 193 12.39 -0.58 4.33
N LEU A 194 12.59 0.60 4.91
CA LEU A 194 13.77 1.44 4.69
C LEU A 194 15.07 0.73 5.11
N VAL A 195 15.09 0.13 6.30
CA VAL A 195 16.23 -0.65 6.79
C VAL A 195 16.51 -1.83 5.86
N SER A 196 15.47 -2.55 5.43
CA SER A 196 15.60 -3.69 4.53
C SER A 196 16.21 -3.30 3.20
N TYR A 197 15.71 -2.23 2.57
CA TYR A 197 16.26 -1.76 1.29
C TYR A 197 17.63 -1.13 1.40
N THR A 198 17.93 -0.44 2.51
CA THR A 198 19.28 0.09 2.77
C THR A 198 20.28 -1.06 2.90
N LYS A 199 19.91 -2.13 3.60
CA LYS A 199 20.74 -3.34 3.71
C LYS A 199 20.90 -4.03 2.36
N ILE A 200 19.83 -4.19 1.57
CA ILE A 200 19.90 -4.70 0.20
C ILE A 200 20.90 -3.89 -0.62
N PHE A 201 20.79 -2.56 -0.60
CA PHE A 201 21.66 -1.67 -1.38
C PHE A 201 23.13 -1.79 -0.95
N ARG A 202 23.40 -1.79 0.36
CA ARG A 202 24.76 -1.94 0.90
C ARG A 202 25.38 -3.30 0.56
N THR A 203 24.64 -4.39 0.77
CA THR A 203 25.08 -5.75 0.43
C THR A 203 25.36 -5.87 -1.06
N LEU A 204 24.52 -5.28 -1.90
CA LEU A 204 24.70 -5.25 -3.34
C LEU A 204 25.98 -4.49 -3.73
N ILE A 205 26.22 -3.28 -3.20
CA ILE A 205 27.47 -2.53 -3.44
C ILE A 205 28.68 -3.35 -2.99
N HIS A 206 28.62 -3.96 -1.81
CA HIS A 206 29.73 -4.72 -1.27
C HIS A 206 30.10 -5.93 -2.14
N HIS A 207 29.10 -6.70 -2.58
CA HIS A 207 29.32 -7.81 -3.51
C HIS A 207 29.92 -7.33 -4.84
N GLN A 208 29.54 -6.14 -5.33
CA GLN A 208 30.17 -5.59 -6.53
C GLN A 208 31.64 -5.24 -6.33
N ALA A 209 32.00 -4.62 -5.20
CA ALA A 209 33.39 -4.33 -4.89
C ALA A 209 34.24 -5.61 -4.84
N GLN A 210 33.73 -6.67 -4.18
CA GLN A 210 34.42 -7.96 -4.12
C GLN A 210 34.56 -8.64 -5.49
N VAL A 211 33.53 -8.61 -6.33
CA VAL A 211 33.58 -9.20 -7.67
C VAL A 211 34.54 -8.40 -8.57
N GLN A 212 34.59 -7.08 -8.46
CA GLN A 212 35.51 -6.25 -9.22
C GLN A 212 36.98 -6.58 -8.88
N ASP A 213 37.29 -6.76 -7.59
CA ASP A 213 38.63 -7.16 -7.12
C ASP A 213 39.03 -8.56 -7.63
N HIS A 214 38.10 -9.53 -7.64
CA HIS A 214 38.36 -10.89 -8.16
C HIS A 214 38.50 -10.93 -9.69
N VAL A 215 37.77 -10.09 -10.43
CA VAL A 215 37.87 -10.01 -11.90
C VAL A 215 39.18 -9.37 -12.36
N GLN A 216 39.76 -8.48 -11.56
CA GLN A 216 41.09 -7.94 -11.84
C GLN A 216 42.19 -9.03 -11.82
N GLN A 217 41.90 -10.20 -11.22
CA GLN A 217 42.76 -11.39 -11.23
C GLN A 217 42.41 -12.41 -12.34
N GLN A 218 41.25 -12.31 -13.02
CA GLN A 218 40.86 -13.21 -14.14
C GLN A 218 40.07 -12.47 -15.25
N PRO A 219 40.70 -12.14 -16.40
CA PRO A 219 40.13 -11.22 -17.40
C PRO A 219 39.07 -11.82 -18.35
N ASN A 220 38.71 -13.10 -18.24
CA ASN A 220 38.01 -13.84 -19.32
C ASN A 220 36.48 -14.04 -19.15
N GLN A 221 35.78 -13.31 -18.25
CA GLN A 221 34.32 -13.44 -18.11
C GLN A 221 33.55 -12.15 -18.47
N PRO A 222 32.45 -12.23 -19.25
CA PRO A 222 31.69 -11.04 -19.65
C PRO A 222 30.81 -10.51 -18.50
N ASN A 223 31.29 -9.44 -17.86
CA ASN A 223 30.66 -8.74 -16.73
C ASN A 223 29.27 -8.12 -17.00
N ALA A 224 28.87 -7.99 -18.27
CA ALA A 224 27.62 -7.31 -18.64
C ALA A 224 26.37 -8.01 -18.07
N LEU A 225 26.41 -9.35 -17.93
CA LEU A 225 25.25 -10.13 -17.49
C LEU A 225 24.99 -9.98 -15.98
N ASN A 226 26.04 -9.93 -15.16
CA ASN A 226 25.95 -9.70 -13.71
C ASN A 226 25.57 -8.25 -13.38
N MET A 227 26.14 -7.27 -14.10
CA MET A 227 25.81 -5.84 -13.93
C MET A 227 24.34 -5.55 -14.29
N ALA A 228 23.83 -6.18 -15.35
CA ALA A 228 22.43 -6.02 -15.76
C ALA A 228 21.44 -6.62 -14.74
N GLN A 229 21.75 -7.78 -14.17
CA GLN A 229 20.94 -8.41 -13.12
C GLN A 229 20.96 -7.60 -11.82
N TYR A 230 22.15 -7.11 -11.42
CA TYR A 230 22.35 -6.18 -10.32
C TYR A 230 21.49 -4.92 -10.48
N ARG A 231 21.64 -4.24 -11.62
CA ARG A 231 20.94 -3.00 -11.93
C ARG A 231 19.44 -3.21 -11.82
N LYS A 232 18.94 -4.30 -12.40
CA LYS A 232 17.53 -4.66 -12.35
C LYS A 232 17.02 -4.88 -10.91
N ALA A 233 17.81 -5.53 -10.05
CA ALA A 233 17.44 -5.76 -8.65
C ALA A 233 17.39 -4.44 -7.85
N VAL A 234 18.40 -3.57 -7.99
CA VAL A 234 18.49 -2.27 -7.31
C VAL A 234 17.37 -1.33 -7.75
N TYR A 235 17.20 -1.11 -9.06
CA TYR A 235 16.16 -0.20 -9.57
C TYR A 235 14.79 -0.64 -9.07
N SER A 236 14.54 -1.95 -9.05
CA SER A 236 13.24 -2.42 -8.62
C SER A 236 13.00 -2.36 -7.11
N ALA A 237 14.05 -2.40 -6.30
CA ALA A 237 13.97 -2.12 -4.86
C ALA A 237 13.66 -0.64 -4.60
N VAL A 238 14.36 0.26 -5.30
CA VAL A 238 14.18 1.72 -5.19
C VAL A 238 12.77 2.13 -5.57
N TRP A 239 12.22 1.62 -6.68
CA TRP A 239 10.86 1.97 -7.11
C TRP A 239 9.77 1.55 -6.12
N VAL A 240 9.90 0.36 -5.50
CA VAL A 240 8.92 -0.09 -4.49
C VAL A 240 9.03 0.75 -3.22
N GLN A 241 10.25 1.06 -2.78
CA GLN A 241 10.46 1.93 -1.63
C GLN A 241 9.95 3.36 -1.90
N LEU A 242 10.18 3.88 -3.10
CA LEU A 242 9.68 5.18 -3.51
C LEU A 242 8.16 5.21 -3.54
N ALA A 243 7.52 4.17 -4.08
CA ALA A 243 6.06 4.04 -4.07
C ALA A 243 5.50 4.04 -2.64
N LEU A 244 6.11 3.27 -1.72
CA LEU A 244 5.73 3.26 -0.30
C LEU A 244 5.83 4.65 0.34
N VAL A 245 6.95 5.34 0.15
CA VAL A 245 7.19 6.66 0.73
C VAL A 245 6.19 7.68 0.17
N VAL A 246 6.06 7.75 -1.15
CA VAL A 246 5.19 8.75 -1.81
C VAL A 246 3.73 8.54 -1.49
N CYS A 247 3.28 7.30 -1.29
CA CYS A 247 1.87 7.01 -1.04
C CYS A 247 1.48 7.12 0.45
N TYR A 248 2.36 6.72 1.39
CA TYR A 248 2.00 6.64 2.81
C TYR A 248 2.49 7.80 3.66
N VAL A 249 3.61 8.45 3.32
CA VAL A 249 4.13 9.58 4.11
C VAL A 249 3.19 10.79 4.09
N PRO A 250 2.62 11.23 2.94
CA PRO A 250 1.67 12.34 2.94
C PRO A 250 0.46 12.08 3.84
N PHE A 251 -0.05 10.86 3.85
CA PHE A 251 -1.15 10.46 4.73
C PHE A 251 -0.76 10.53 6.20
N SER A 252 0.39 9.98 6.59
CA SER A 252 0.87 10.07 7.97
C SER A 252 1.05 11.52 8.44
N ILE A 253 1.51 12.41 7.55
CA ILE A 253 1.65 13.85 7.86
C ILE A 253 0.27 14.48 8.09
N VAL A 254 -0.68 14.28 7.18
CA VAL A 254 -2.02 14.89 7.28
C VAL A 254 -2.75 14.38 8.52
N GLU A 255 -2.72 13.08 8.79
CA GLU A 255 -3.30 12.49 10.01
C GLU A 255 -2.68 13.07 11.29
N THR A 256 -1.35 13.24 11.31
CA THR A 256 -0.67 13.86 12.46
C THR A 256 -1.11 15.31 12.64
N VAL A 257 -1.22 16.07 11.55
CA VAL A 257 -1.69 17.45 11.59
C VAL A 257 -3.12 17.50 12.10
N ILE A 258 -4.03 16.64 11.62
CA ILE A 258 -5.42 16.56 12.10
C ILE A 258 -5.44 16.24 13.60
N ALA A 259 -4.70 15.22 14.04
CA ALA A 259 -4.65 14.79 15.44
C ALA A 259 -4.10 15.85 16.40
N LEU A 260 -3.18 16.72 15.93
CA LEU A 260 -2.57 17.80 16.72
C LEU A 260 -3.31 19.14 16.60
N SER A 261 -3.97 19.37 15.46
CA SER A 261 -4.69 20.61 15.19
C SER A 261 -5.88 20.77 16.13
N LYS A 262 -6.16 22.02 16.50
CA LYS A 262 -7.32 22.38 17.33
C LYS A 262 -8.44 23.04 16.53
N THR A 263 -8.22 23.23 15.24
CA THR A 263 -9.03 24.05 14.34
C THR A 263 -9.34 23.28 13.08
N TYR A 264 -10.62 23.29 12.72
CA TYR A 264 -11.09 22.77 11.45
C TYR A 264 -10.72 23.71 10.30
N SER A 265 -10.32 23.15 9.16
CA SER A 265 -10.06 23.88 7.92
C SER A 265 -10.51 23.07 6.72
N SER A 266 -11.21 23.69 5.79
CA SER A 266 -11.59 23.09 4.50
C SER A 266 -10.39 22.53 3.74
N HIS A 267 -9.24 23.21 3.82
CA HIS A 267 -7.99 22.74 3.20
C HIS A 267 -7.48 21.42 3.79
N LEU A 268 -7.67 21.20 5.10
CA LEU A 268 -7.28 19.93 5.74
C LEU A 268 -8.13 18.78 5.23
N VAL A 269 -9.43 19.00 4.99
CA VAL A 269 -10.34 17.98 4.44
C VAL A 269 -9.94 17.58 3.02
N ILE A 270 -9.59 18.54 2.16
CA ILE A 270 -9.09 18.24 0.80
C ILE A 270 -7.76 17.48 0.87
N ASN A 271 -6.82 17.96 1.68
CA ASN A 271 -5.49 17.35 1.79
C ASN A 271 -5.59 15.91 2.28
N TRP A 272 -6.52 15.63 3.19
CA TRP A 272 -6.82 14.29 3.66
C TRP A 272 -7.42 13.43 2.53
N GLY A 273 -8.38 13.95 1.76
CA GLY A 273 -8.90 13.28 0.57
C GLY A 273 -7.84 12.95 -0.48
N LEU A 274 -6.93 13.89 -0.74
CA LEU A 274 -5.79 13.72 -1.65
C LEU A 274 -4.80 12.67 -1.12
N ALA A 275 -4.53 12.68 0.18
CA ALA A 275 -3.64 11.70 0.80
C ALA A 275 -4.21 10.27 0.72
N ILE A 276 -5.52 10.10 0.92
CA ILE A 276 -6.20 8.82 0.72
C ILE A 276 -6.14 8.40 -0.75
N ALA A 277 -6.39 9.33 -1.69
CA ALA A 277 -6.28 9.05 -3.11
C ALA A 277 -4.86 8.61 -3.51
N LEU A 278 -3.81 9.16 -2.89
CA LEU A 278 -2.42 8.72 -3.08
C LEU A 278 -2.16 7.31 -2.54
N ILE A 279 -2.70 6.95 -1.37
CA ILE A 279 -2.65 5.56 -0.88
C ILE A 279 -3.30 4.62 -1.89
N TYR A 280 -4.48 4.97 -2.37
CA TYR A 280 -5.24 4.21 -3.35
C TYR A 280 -4.54 4.10 -4.71
N TYR A 281 -3.78 5.12 -5.11
CA TYR A 281 -2.94 5.08 -6.29
C TYR A 281 -1.86 3.99 -6.20
N ASN A 282 -1.34 3.69 -4.99
CA ASN A 282 -0.39 2.59 -4.77
C ASN A 282 -0.95 1.25 -5.27
N SER A 283 -2.22 0.95 -4.94
CA SER A 283 -2.91 -0.26 -5.38
C SER A 283 -3.06 -0.34 -6.90
N THR A 284 -3.17 0.80 -7.58
CA THR A 284 -3.21 0.89 -9.05
C THR A 284 -1.82 0.70 -9.67
N LEU A 285 -0.75 1.16 -9.01
CA LEU A 285 0.63 1.04 -9.50
C LEU A 285 1.18 -0.40 -9.41
N ASN A 286 0.76 -1.17 -8.42
CA ASN A 286 1.31 -2.50 -8.14
C ASN A 286 1.32 -3.45 -9.36
N PRO A 287 0.24 -3.58 -10.16
CA PRO A 287 0.26 -4.36 -11.40
C PRO A 287 1.34 -3.97 -12.40
N PHE A 288 1.54 -2.67 -12.61
CA PHE A 288 2.57 -2.16 -13.53
C PHE A 288 3.97 -2.47 -13.00
N ILE A 289 4.17 -2.31 -11.68
CA ILE A 289 5.43 -2.66 -11.02
C ILE A 289 5.71 -4.15 -11.20
N TYR A 290 4.75 -5.05 -10.98
CA TYR A 290 4.96 -6.49 -11.17
C TYR A 290 5.27 -6.86 -12.61
N TYR A 291 4.49 -6.33 -13.56
CA TYR A 291 4.67 -6.58 -14.99
C TYR A 291 6.06 -6.11 -15.46
N TRP A 292 6.53 -4.97 -14.96
CA TRP A 292 7.85 -4.46 -15.33
C TRP A 292 8.98 -5.16 -14.58
N ARG A 293 8.82 -5.51 -13.31
CA ARG A 293 9.87 -6.10 -12.47
C ARG A 293 10.10 -7.59 -12.74
N ILE A 294 9.03 -8.37 -12.70
CA ILE A 294 9.09 -9.84 -12.59
C ILE A 294 8.91 -10.42 -14.00
N ARG A 295 9.95 -11.07 -14.54
CA ARG A 295 9.95 -11.57 -15.93
C ARG A 295 8.91 -12.68 -16.10
N GLU A 296 8.78 -13.50 -15.07
CA GLU A 296 7.85 -14.62 -14.94
C GLU A 296 6.41 -14.09 -15.01
N VAL A 297 6.07 -13.11 -14.16
CA VAL A 297 4.77 -12.43 -14.18
C VAL A 297 4.52 -11.75 -15.52
N ARG A 298 5.50 -11.04 -16.10
CA ARG A 298 5.37 -10.41 -17.42
C ARG A 298 5.00 -11.43 -18.50
N ARG A 299 5.69 -12.57 -18.54
CA ARG A 299 5.40 -13.66 -19.48
C ARG A 299 4.01 -14.24 -19.26
N ALA A 300 3.64 -14.47 -17.99
CA ALA A 300 2.32 -14.98 -17.62
C ALA A 300 1.17 -14.00 -17.96
N VAL A 301 1.37 -12.69 -17.77
CA VAL A 301 0.42 -11.64 -18.15
C VAL A 301 0.26 -11.59 -19.66
N LYS A 302 1.36 -11.54 -20.43
CA LYS A 302 1.30 -11.57 -21.91
C LYS A 302 0.56 -12.80 -22.43
N LYS A 303 0.81 -13.98 -21.84
CA LYS A 303 0.10 -15.23 -22.20
C LYS A 303 -1.39 -15.17 -21.86
N THR A 304 -1.74 -14.56 -20.74
CA THR A 304 -3.14 -14.40 -20.31
C THR A 304 -3.91 -13.44 -21.22
N ILE A 305 -3.35 -12.26 -21.49
CA ILE A 305 -3.94 -11.27 -22.41
C ILE A 305 -4.09 -11.86 -23.80
N ARG A 306 -3.05 -12.54 -24.31
CA ARG A 306 -3.11 -13.20 -25.61
C ARG A 306 -4.28 -14.17 -25.66
N ARG A 307 -4.40 -15.09 -24.70
CA ARG A 307 -5.53 -16.03 -24.69
C ARG A 307 -6.90 -15.35 -24.60
N ALA A 308 -7.02 -14.24 -23.89
CA ALA A 308 -8.29 -13.50 -23.80
C ALA A 308 -8.66 -12.76 -25.10
N LEU A 309 -7.68 -12.40 -25.94
CA LEU A 309 -7.90 -11.72 -27.22
C LEU A 309 -8.09 -12.67 -28.41
N TYR A 310 -7.80 -13.97 -28.24
CA TYR A 310 -7.97 -15.01 -29.27
C TYR A 310 -9.22 -15.88 -29.03
N PHE A 311 -10.09 -15.48 -28.08
CA PHE A 311 -11.49 -15.89 -27.97
C PHE A 311 -12.35 -14.71 -28.43
#